data_AF-A0A6A6I0K9-F1
#
_entry.id   AF-A0A6A6I0K9-F1
#
_cell.length_a   1.000
_cell.length_b   1.000
_cell.length_c   1.000
_cell.angle_alpha   90.00
_cell.angle_beta   90.00
_cell.angle_gamma   90.00
#
_symmetry.space_group_name_H-M   'P 1'
#
loop_
_entity.id
_entity.type
_entity.pdbx_description
1 polymer ?
#
loop_
_entity_poly.entity_id
_entity_poly.type
_entity_poly.pdbx_seq_one_letter_code
_entity_poly.pdbx_strand_id
1 'polypeptide(L)'
;MSAPECRGSTSYIFPVRPGVIVKQPAEVWKESPAYRRLTEKIANNFLVEQQILEALGAHPRIVKYYSSLRGLLLSKASHSNLQRYLEANYDSIPLSIWQMWCRQVVESISYIHHHGVVHSDLRPDNFLVHATTSTSLDLWLCDFGGSTCEKLSYGVLAVSGKALSAPSASDLRPPAASQHQNKQHGCLFLCDNAHYIAAISHPRPSWCQ
;
A
#
# COMPACT_ATOMS: atom_id res chain seq x y z
N MET A 1 -5.40 15.62 -23.64
CA MET A 1 -4.94 14.81 -22.48
C MET A 1 -4.51 13.45 -23.01
N SER A 2 -3.35 12.97 -22.60
CA SER A 2 -2.83 11.64 -22.99
C SER A 2 -3.78 10.53 -22.49
N ALA A 3 -3.90 9.43 -23.24
CA ALA A 3 -4.68 8.28 -22.77
C ALA A 3 -4.05 7.67 -21.50
N PRO A 4 -4.85 7.14 -20.56
CA PRO A 4 -4.32 6.50 -19.37
C PRO A 4 -3.55 5.23 -19.74
N GLU A 5 -2.42 5.02 -19.07
CA GLU A 5 -1.60 3.82 -19.21
C GLU A 5 -2.26 2.63 -18.49
N CYS A 6 -2.96 2.89 -17.39
CA CYS A 6 -3.76 1.89 -16.68
C CYS A 6 -5.08 2.49 -16.22
N ARG A 7 -6.17 1.71 -16.33
CA ARG A 7 -7.48 2.01 -15.77
C ARG A 7 -7.83 0.97 -14.71
N GLY A 8 -7.70 1.35 -13.45
CA GLY A 8 -8.23 0.60 -12.31
C GLY A 8 -9.67 0.98 -12.00
N SER A 9 -10.30 0.24 -11.10
CA SER A 9 -11.65 0.54 -10.61
C SER A 9 -11.72 1.80 -9.74
N THR A 10 -10.61 2.17 -9.10
CA THR A 10 -10.52 3.30 -8.16
C THR A 10 -9.63 4.43 -8.68
N SER A 11 -8.82 4.19 -9.71
CA SER A 11 -7.86 5.16 -10.19
C SER A 11 -7.50 5.01 -11.67
N TYR A 12 -7.03 6.12 -12.24
CA TYR A 12 -6.38 6.19 -13.55
C TYR A 12 -4.92 6.55 -13.37
N ILE A 13 -4.05 5.89 -14.12
CA ILE A 13 -2.61 6.15 -14.09
C ILE A 13 -2.18 6.78 -15.41
N PHE A 14 -1.51 7.93 -15.33
CA PHE A 14 -1.00 8.65 -16.50
C PHE A 14 0.51 8.86 -16.38
N PRO A 15 1.28 8.65 -17.47
CA PRO A 15 2.67 9.06 -17.49
C PRO A 15 2.79 10.58 -17.46
N VAL A 16 3.72 11.09 -16.66
CA VAL A 16 4.02 12.54 -16.57
C VAL A 16 5.31 12.87 -17.29
N ARG A 17 6.36 12.09 -17.01
CA ARG A 17 7.69 12.17 -17.63
C ARG A 17 8.40 10.81 -17.48
N PRO A 18 9.55 10.57 -18.11
CA PRO A 18 10.27 9.31 -17.97
C PRO A 18 10.45 8.92 -16.48
N GLY A 19 10.03 7.72 -16.13
CA GLY A 19 10.12 7.18 -14.76
C GLY A 19 9.11 7.74 -13.75
N VAL A 20 8.15 8.59 -14.15
CA VAL A 20 7.18 9.21 -13.23
C VAL A 20 5.76 9.13 -13.77
N ILE A 21 4.84 8.68 -12.92
CA ILE A 21 3.40 8.61 -13.19
C ILE A 21 2.61 9.46 -12.20
N VAL A 22 1.40 9.84 -12.59
CA VAL A 22 0.38 10.38 -11.70
C VAL A 22 -0.78 9.38 -11.60
N LYS A 23 -1.11 8.98 -10.36
CA LYS A 23 -2.31 8.22 -10.02
C LYS A 23 -3.41 9.23 -9.70
N GLN A 24 -4.53 9.20 -10.40
CA GLN A 24 -5.67 10.10 -10.22
C GLN A 24 -6.92 9.30 -9.83
N PRO A 25 -7.83 9.84 -9.01
CA PRO A 25 -9.07 9.16 -8.66
C PRO A 25 -9.91 8.88 -9.91
N ALA A 26 -10.49 7.68 -10.00
CA ALA A 26 -11.40 7.34 -11.08
C ALA A 26 -12.70 8.13 -10.95
N GLU A 27 -13.28 8.52 -12.08
CA GLU A 27 -14.58 9.16 -12.11
C GLU A 27 -15.68 8.09 -11.96
N VAL A 28 -16.56 8.30 -10.98
CA VAL A 28 -17.73 7.46 -10.80
C VAL A 28 -18.86 7.99 -11.67
N TRP A 29 -19.58 7.10 -12.33
CA TRP A 29 -20.73 7.47 -13.15
C TRP A 29 -21.85 8.10 -12.31
N LYS A 30 -22.31 9.30 -12.68
CA LYS A 30 -23.15 10.16 -11.84
C LYS A 30 -24.54 9.58 -11.57
N GLU A 31 -25.04 8.80 -12.51
CA GLU A 31 -26.35 8.16 -12.46
C GLU A 31 -26.32 6.85 -11.64
N SER A 32 -25.16 6.44 -11.14
CA SER A 32 -25.05 5.29 -10.25
C SER A 32 -25.77 5.54 -8.92
N PRO A 33 -26.62 4.62 -8.43
CA PRO A 33 -27.19 4.70 -7.09
C PRO A 33 -26.14 4.75 -5.97
N ALA A 34 -24.91 4.29 -6.25
CA ALA A 34 -23.79 4.29 -5.31
C ALA A 34 -22.86 5.50 -5.47
N TYR A 35 -23.16 6.45 -6.37
CA TYR A 35 -22.26 7.55 -6.77
C TYR A 35 -21.63 8.27 -5.59
N ARG A 36 -22.43 8.76 -4.63
CA ARG A 36 -21.92 9.49 -3.46
C ARG A 36 -20.96 8.64 -2.64
N ARG A 37 -21.39 7.44 -2.24
CA ARG A 37 -20.60 6.53 -1.41
C ARG A 37 -19.29 6.12 -2.06
N LEU A 38 -19.31 5.81 -3.36
CA LEU A 38 -18.11 5.41 -4.10
C LEU A 38 -17.15 6.58 -4.30
N THR A 39 -17.66 7.77 -4.63
CA THR A 39 -16.83 8.97 -4.79
C THR A 39 -16.16 9.38 -3.48
N GLU A 40 -16.91 9.37 -2.38
CA GLU A 40 -16.38 9.61 -1.03
C GLU A 40 -15.33 8.57 -0.64
N LYS A 41 -15.59 7.28 -0.92
CA LYS A 41 -14.64 6.20 -0.65
C LYS A 41 -13.35 6.37 -1.47
N ILE A 42 -13.44 6.66 -2.77
CA ILE A 42 -12.28 6.88 -3.63
C ILE A 42 -11.47 8.08 -3.14
N ALA A 43 -12.13 9.19 -2.81
CA ALA A 43 -11.47 10.38 -2.27
C ALA A 43 -10.77 10.10 -0.94
N ASN A 44 -11.44 9.39 -0.02
CA ASN A 44 -10.86 8.99 1.25
C ASN A 44 -9.65 8.07 1.07
N ASN A 45 -9.74 7.06 0.20
CA ASN A 45 -8.64 6.16 -0.09
C ASN A 45 -7.42 6.92 -0.63
N PHE A 46 -7.63 7.90 -1.51
CA PHE A 46 -6.55 8.75 -2.00
C PHE A 46 -5.91 9.60 -0.90
N LEU A 47 -6.72 10.16 -0.01
CA LEU A 47 -6.22 10.95 1.11
C LEU A 47 -5.41 10.09 2.08
N VAL A 48 -5.90 8.89 2.40
CA VAL A 48 -5.21 7.91 3.25
C VAL A 48 -3.88 7.50 2.61
N GLU A 49 -3.89 7.13 1.33
CA GLU A 49 -2.68 6.75 0.61
C GLU A 49 -1.64 7.88 0.59
N GLN A 50 -2.07 9.12 0.37
CA GLN A 50 -1.19 10.29 0.44
C GLN A 50 -0.54 10.43 1.82
N GLN A 51 -1.35 10.45 2.89
CA GLN A 51 -0.86 10.66 4.25
C GLN A 51 0.09 9.55 4.69
N ILE A 52 -0.20 8.30 4.31
CA ILE A 52 0.67 7.17 4.61
C ILE A 52 1.99 7.28 3.85
N LEU A 53 1.97 7.58 2.54
CA LEU A 53 3.19 7.73 1.75
C LEU A 53 4.06 8.89 2.25
N GLU A 54 3.45 10.01 2.66
CA GLU A 54 4.15 11.13 3.31
C GLU A 54 4.79 10.71 4.64
N ALA A 55 4.05 9.98 5.49
CA ALA A 55 4.53 9.52 6.79
C ALA A 55 5.61 8.43 6.70
N LEU A 56 5.53 7.55 5.69
CA LEU A 56 6.52 6.50 5.45
C LEU A 56 7.82 7.06 4.85
N GLY A 57 7.78 8.21 4.16
CA GLY A 57 8.96 8.78 3.52
C GLY A 57 9.61 7.85 2.50
N ALA A 58 10.92 8.04 2.25
CA ALA A 58 11.66 7.25 1.27
C ALA A 58 12.14 5.92 1.87
N HIS A 59 11.78 4.81 1.23
CA HIS A 59 12.26 3.47 1.58
C HIS A 59 12.44 2.62 0.32
N PRO A 60 13.50 1.80 0.19
CA PRO A 60 13.81 1.03 -1.04
C PRO A 60 12.75 -0.01 -1.42
N ARG A 61 11.83 -0.35 -0.50
CA ARG A 61 10.77 -1.35 -0.70
C ARG A 61 9.37 -0.76 -0.78
N ILE A 62 9.23 0.57 -0.80
CA ILE A 62 7.96 1.27 -0.94
C ILE A 62 8.02 2.12 -2.21
N VAL A 63 6.92 2.21 -2.95
CA VAL A 63 6.87 3.07 -4.14
C VAL A 63 7.21 4.50 -3.75
N LYS A 64 8.18 5.09 -4.47
CA LYS A 64 8.62 6.45 -4.16
C LYS A 64 7.53 7.46 -4.54
N TYR A 65 7.06 8.17 -3.52
CA TYR A 65 6.16 9.31 -3.62
C TYR A 65 6.94 10.62 -3.74
N TYR A 66 6.47 11.51 -4.62
CA TYR A 66 7.09 12.82 -4.85
C TYR A 66 6.28 13.96 -4.24
N SER A 67 4.97 14.00 -4.50
CA SER A 67 4.07 15.08 -4.08
C SER A 67 2.62 14.76 -4.47
N SER A 68 1.66 15.51 -3.91
CA SER A 68 0.28 15.56 -4.36
C SER A 68 0.00 16.90 -5.05
N LEU A 69 -0.64 16.87 -6.22
CA LEU A 69 -1.11 18.08 -6.90
C LEU A 69 -2.53 17.88 -7.43
N ARG A 70 -2.67 17.01 -8.43
CA ARG A 70 -3.96 16.61 -9.04
C ARG A 70 -4.17 15.10 -8.97
N GLY A 71 -3.60 14.48 -7.94
CA GLY A 71 -3.34 13.05 -7.84
C GLY A 71 -1.98 12.82 -7.17
N LEU A 72 -1.62 11.56 -7.01
CA LEU A 72 -0.36 11.14 -6.38
C LEU A 72 0.72 11.02 -7.44
N LEU A 73 1.79 11.81 -7.32
CA LEU A 73 2.94 11.72 -8.21
C LEU A 73 3.90 10.65 -7.67
N LEU A 74 4.08 9.56 -8.40
CA LEU A 74 4.80 8.37 -7.97
C LEU A 74 5.88 7.96 -8.99
N SER A 75 6.86 7.20 -8.53
CA SER A 75 7.82 6.56 -9.44
C SER A 75 7.15 5.45 -10.25
N LYS A 76 7.51 5.38 -11.53
CA LYS A 76 7.08 4.32 -12.43
C LYS A 76 8.04 3.13 -12.30
N ALA A 77 7.50 1.96 -11.98
CA ALA A 77 8.26 0.73 -12.04
C ALA A 77 8.63 0.39 -13.50
N SER A 78 9.77 -0.28 -13.71
CA SER A 78 10.23 -0.59 -15.07
C SER A 78 9.39 -1.70 -15.71
N HIS A 79 8.73 -2.51 -14.87
CA HIS A 79 7.76 -3.51 -15.25
C HIS A 79 6.41 -3.23 -14.56
N SER A 80 5.45 -4.13 -14.78
CA SER A 80 4.13 -4.10 -14.14
C SER A 80 4.19 -4.56 -12.67
N ASN A 81 3.03 -4.88 -12.10
CA ASN A 81 2.92 -5.58 -10.83
C ASN A 81 3.43 -7.03 -10.93
N LEU A 82 3.71 -7.61 -9.76
CA LEU A 82 4.28 -8.93 -9.61
C LEU A 82 3.34 -10.01 -10.17
N GLN A 83 2.01 -9.87 -10.03
CA GLN A 83 1.05 -10.81 -10.62
C GLN A 83 1.27 -10.96 -12.14
N ARG A 84 1.25 -9.84 -12.86
CA ARG A 84 1.45 -9.80 -14.32
C ARG A 84 2.85 -10.26 -14.72
N TYR A 85 3.85 -9.93 -13.90
CA TYR A 85 5.22 -10.36 -14.16
C TYR A 85 5.36 -11.88 -14.05
N LEU A 86 4.76 -12.48 -13.02
CA LEU A 86 4.74 -13.92 -12.80
C LEU A 86 4.00 -14.64 -13.93
N GLU A 87 2.81 -14.17 -14.32
CA GLU A 87 2.04 -14.75 -15.44
C GLU A 87 2.85 -14.85 -16.73
N ALA A 88 3.71 -13.86 -17.02
CA ALA A 88 4.50 -13.82 -18.23
C ALA A 88 5.86 -14.53 -18.13
N ASN A 89 6.42 -14.69 -16.92
CA ASN A 89 7.82 -15.08 -16.74
C ASN A 89 8.03 -16.22 -15.73
N TYR A 90 6.96 -16.87 -15.25
CA TYR A 90 7.03 -17.82 -14.13
C TYR A 90 8.19 -18.82 -14.23
N ASP A 91 8.28 -19.52 -15.38
CA ASP A 91 9.27 -20.58 -15.60
C ASP A 91 10.70 -20.05 -15.85
N SER A 92 10.88 -18.75 -16.11
CA SER A 92 12.20 -18.14 -16.36
C SER A 92 12.81 -17.46 -15.14
N ILE A 93 12.07 -17.35 -14.03
CA ILE A 93 12.53 -16.68 -12.81
C ILE A 93 13.43 -17.62 -11.99
N PRO A 94 14.71 -17.28 -11.78
CA PRO A 94 15.61 -18.10 -10.97
C PRO A 94 15.21 -18.14 -9.50
N LEU A 95 15.54 -19.23 -8.81
CA LEU A 95 15.28 -19.40 -7.37
C LEU A 95 15.87 -18.26 -6.51
N SER A 96 17.02 -17.70 -6.91
CA SER A 96 17.65 -16.58 -6.21
C SER A 96 16.79 -15.31 -6.24
N ILE A 97 16.08 -15.05 -7.33
CA ILE A 97 15.14 -13.92 -7.44
C ILE A 97 13.91 -14.17 -6.56
N TRP A 98 13.39 -15.39 -6.54
CA TRP A 98 12.30 -15.77 -5.63
C TRP A 98 12.65 -15.55 -4.16
N GLN A 99 13.82 -16.01 -3.73
CA GLN A 99 14.33 -15.82 -2.37
C GLN A 99 14.49 -14.33 -2.03
N MET A 100 15.03 -13.55 -2.97
CA MET A 100 15.16 -12.11 -2.83
C MET A 100 13.79 -11.43 -2.68
N TRP A 101 12.81 -11.77 -3.53
CA TRP A 101 11.46 -11.23 -3.44
C TRP A 101 10.77 -11.56 -2.12
N CYS A 102 10.89 -12.79 -1.63
CA CYS A 102 10.38 -13.17 -0.31
C CYS A 102 10.96 -12.28 0.79
N ARG A 103 12.28 -12.04 0.76
CA ARG A 103 12.94 -11.15 1.71
C ARG A 103 12.42 -9.72 1.58
N GLN A 104 12.32 -9.19 0.36
CA GLN A 104 11.87 -7.82 0.09
C GLN A 104 10.41 -7.57 0.49
N VAL A 105 9.54 -8.57 0.33
CA VAL A 105 8.16 -8.53 0.85
C VAL A 105 8.19 -8.37 2.37
N VAL A 106 8.93 -9.22 3.08
CA VAL A 106 9.06 -9.14 4.55
C VAL A 106 9.69 -7.81 5.00
N GLU A 107 10.72 -7.32 4.30
CA GLU A 107 11.32 -6.00 4.55
C GLU A 107 10.28 -4.88 4.44
N SER A 108 9.45 -4.88 3.39
CA SER A 108 8.40 -3.86 3.20
C SER A 108 7.34 -3.91 4.29
N ILE A 109 6.85 -5.10 4.66
CA ILE A 109 5.83 -5.30 5.69
C ILE A 109 6.37 -4.88 7.05
N SER A 110 7.57 -5.34 7.41
CA SER A 110 8.21 -4.96 8.67
C SER A 110 8.40 -3.44 8.77
N TYR A 111 8.75 -2.78 7.66
CA TYR A 111 8.90 -1.34 7.62
C TYR A 111 7.59 -0.58 7.90
N ILE A 112 6.50 -0.95 7.21
CA ILE A 112 5.21 -0.26 7.38
C ILE A 112 4.62 -0.53 8.77
N HIS A 113 4.80 -1.74 9.31
CA HIS A 113 4.35 -2.10 10.66
C HIS A 113 5.11 -1.30 11.72
N HIS A 114 6.41 -1.08 11.55
CA HIS A 114 7.19 -0.21 12.44
C HIS A 114 6.66 1.24 12.45
N HIS A 115 6.02 1.68 11.36
CA HIS A 115 5.38 2.99 11.26
C HIS A 115 3.92 3.01 11.76
N GLY A 116 3.42 1.88 12.26
CA GLY A 116 2.04 1.72 12.73
C GLY A 116 1.03 1.65 11.60
N VAL A 117 1.45 1.24 10.40
CA VAL A 117 0.59 1.07 9.21
C VAL A 117 0.28 -0.41 9.02
N VAL A 118 -0.99 -0.76 8.84
CA VAL A 118 -1.44 -2.08 8.37
C VAL A 118 -1.93 -1.92 6.94
N HIS A 119 -1.39 -2.71 6.00
CA HIS A 119 -1.72 -2.53 4.59
C HIS A 119 -3.16 -2.97 4.27
N SER A 120 -3.61 -4.08 4.86
CA SER A 120 -4.96 -4.67 4.73
C SER A 120 -5.31 -5.28 3.36
N ASP A 121 -4.41 -5.17 2.37
CA ASP A 121 -4.61 -5.73 1.01
C ASP A 121 -3.27 -6.20 0.42
N LEU A 122 -2.56 -7.08 1.13
CA LEU A 122 -1.28 -7.60 0.63
C LEU A 122 -1.54 -8.70 -0.41
N ARG A 123 -1.17 -8.39 -1.66
CA ARG A 123 -1.30 -9.27 -2.82
C ARG A 123 -0.29 -8.90 -3.91
N PRO A 124 0.05 -9.78 -4.88
CA PRO A 124 1.05 -9.54 -5.90
C PRO A 124 0.70 -8.37 -6.82
N ASP A 125 -0.59 -8.05 -6.96
CA ASP A 125 -1.04 -6.85 -7.67
C ASP A 125 -0.50 -5.55 -7.04
N ASN A 126 -0.22 -5.56 -5.74
CA ASN A 126 0.23 -4.41 -4.95
C ASN A 126 1.76 -4.39 -4.75
N PHE A 127 2.49 -5.32 -5.37
CA PHE A 127 3.95 -5.26 -5.45
C PHE A 127 4.36 -4.95 -6.89
N LEU A 128 5.08 -3.85 -7.10
CA LEU A 128 5.61 -3.47 -8.40
C LEU A 128 7.00 -4.06 -8.61
N VAL A 129 7.31 -4.51 -9.83
CA VAL A 129 8.63 -5.05 -10.19
C VAL A 129 9.45 -3.98 -10.90
N HIS A 130 10.62 -3.64 -10.34
CA HIS A 130 11.51 -2.63 -10.88
C HIS A 130 12.94 -3.13 -11.06
N ALA A 131 13.50 -2.91 -12.24
CA ALA A 131 14.89 -3.21 -12.55
C ALA A 131 15.81 -2.10 -12.02
N THR A 132 16.30 -2.25 -10.79
CA THR A 132 17.26 -1.30 -10.19
C THR A 132 18.63 -1.37 -10.87
N THR A 133 18.99 -2.53 -11.41
CA THR A 133 20.19 -2.77 -12.21
C THR A 133 19.85 -3.68 -13.39
N SER A 134 20.79 -3.91 -14.30
CA SER A 134 20.62 -4.88 -15.40
C SER A 134 20.37 -6.32 -14.93
N THR A 135 20.61 -6.63 -13.65
CA THR A 135 20.50 -7.99 -13.10
C THR A 135 19.61 -8.11 -11.88
N SER A 136 19.10 -7.01 -11.32
CA SER A 136 18.27 -7.01 -10.11
C SER A 136 16.86 -6.54 -10.39
N LEU A 137 15.88 -7.36 -10.01
CA LEU A 137 14.45 -7.05 -10.08
C LEU A 137 13.91 -6.84 -8.67
N ASP A 138 13.87 -5.60 -8.22
CA ASP A 138 13.41 -5.26 -6.89
C ASP A 138 11.88 -5.09 -6.83
N LEU A 139 11.32 -5.35 -5.65
CA LEU A 139 9.91 -5.10 -5.34
C LEU A 139 9.71 -3.79 -4.61
N TRP A 140 8.65 -3.08 -5.02
CA TRP A 140 8.10 -1.93 -4.31
C TRP A 140 6.65 -2.18 -3.94
N LEU A 141 6.32 -2.13 -2.65
CA LEU A 141 4.94 -2.13 -2.18
C LEU A 141 4.26 -0.81 -2.55
N CYS A 142 3.03 -0.90 -3.04
CA CYS A 142 2.19 0.24 -3.40
C CYS A 142 0.72 0.02 -3.00
N ASP A 143 -0.10 1.05 -3.22
CA ASP A 143 -1.56 1.05 -3.02
C ASP A 143 -2.03 1.00 -1.56
N PHE A 144 -1.69 2.05 -0.81
CA PHE A 144 -2.09 2.21 0.59
C PHE A 144 -3.52 2.73 0.78
N GLY A 145 -4.35 2.76 -0.28
CA GLY A 145 -5.66 3.39 -0.21
C GLY A 145 -6.65 2.68 0.73
N GLY A 146 -6.46 1.38 0.99
CA GLY A 146 -7.24 0.60 1.95
C GLY A 146 -6.55 0.42 3.31
N SER A 147 -5.37 1.01 3.50
CA SER A 147 -4.57 0.81 4.68
C SER A 147 -5.11 1.57 5.89
N THR A 148 -4.71 1.13 7.08
CA THR A 148 -4.97 1.86 8.33
C THR A 148 -3.66 2.27 8.96
N CYS A 149 -3.65 3.38 9.68
CA CYS A 149 -2.47 3.84 10.42
C CYS A 149 -2.88 4.29 11.81
N GLU A 150 -2.24 3.74 12.83
CA GLU A 150 -2.51 4.06 14.23
C GLU A 150 -2.33 5.57 14.49
N LYS A 151 -1.25 6.15 13.96
CA LYS A 151 -0.94 7.59 14.11
C LYS A 151 -1.96 8.48 13.39
N LEU A 152 -2.44 8.07 12.21
CA LEU A 152 -3.47 8.81 11.48
C LEU A 152 -4.85 8.64 12.09
N SER A 153 -5.10 7.56 12.83
CA SER A 153 -6.38 7.35 13.53
C SER A 153 -6.65 8.44 14.57
N TYR A 154 -5.60 8.99 15.18
CA TYR A 154 -5.69 10.16 16.07
C TYR A 154 -5.82 11.50 15.31
N GLY A 155 -5.28 11.59 14.08
CA GLY A 155 -5.34 12.80 13.24
C GLY A 155 -6.64 12.95 12.43
N VAL A 156 -7.24 11.85 11.97
CA VAL A 156 -8.53 11.84 11.25
C VAL A 156 -9.68 12.30 12.15
N LEU A 157 -9.55 12.12 13.48
CA LEU A 157 -10.46 12.73 14.46
C LEU A 157 -10.41 14.28 14.45
N ALA A 158 -9.28 14.88 14.07
CA ALA A 158 -9.15 16.33 13.94
C ALA A 158 -9.70 16.88 12.60
N VAL A 159 -9.68 16.07 11.53
CA VAL A 159 -10.12 16.49 10.18
C VAL A 159 -11.61 16.23 9.93
N SER A 160 -12.22 15.27 10.64
CA SER A 160 -13.62 14.86 10.39
C SER A 160 -14.70 15.66 11.15
N GLY A 161 -14.35 16.74 11.85
CA GLY A 161 -15.33 17.69 12.44
C GLY A 161 -16.29 17.09 13.48
N LYS A 162 -16.15 15.80 13.84
CA LYS A 162 -16.87 15.18 14.94
C LYS A 162 -15.98 15.25 16.18
N ALA A 163 -16.18 16.32 16.96
CA ALA A 163 -15.74 16.37 18.34
C ALA A 163 -16.43 15.22 19.11
N LEU A 164 -15.74 14.11 19.31
CA LEU A 164 -16.00 13.28 20.47
C LEU A 164 -15.28 13.98 21.62
N SER A 165 -16.07 14.38 22.63
CA SER A 165 -15.58 15.04 23.83
C SER A 165 -14.37 14.29 24.39
N ALA A 166 -13.25 15.01 24.55
CA ALA A 166 -12.09 14.50 25.25
C ALA A 166 -12.51 14.02 26.66
N PRO A 167 -11.99 12.88 27.14
CA PRO A 167 -12.24 12.47 28.53
C PRO A 167 -11.70 13.55 29.46
N SER A 168 -12.47 13.88 30.49
CA SER A 168 -12.13 14.88 31.50
C SER A 168 -10.86 14.46 32.24
N ALA A 169 -10.08 15.44 32.69
CA ALA A 169 -8.83 15.26 33.45
C ALA A 169 -8.99 14.42 34.74
N SER A 170 -10.22 14.08 35.15
CA SER A 170 -10.53 13.15 36.24
C SER A 170 -10.23 11.68 35.93
N ASP A 171 -10.10 11.28 34.67
CA ASP A 171 -9.98 9.86 34.27
C ASP A 171 -8.53 9.38 34.11
N LEU A 172 -7.56 10.28 34.26
CA LEU A 172 -6.13 9.95 34.23
C LEU A 172 -5.67 9.38 35.58
N ARG A 173 -5.97 8.11 35.81
CA ARG A 173 -5.14 7.31 36.72
C ARG A 173 -3.87 6.92 35.95
N PRO A 174 -2.66 7.21 36.45
CA PRO A 174 -1.44 6.82 35.74
C PRO A 174 -1.43 5.29 35.61
N PRO A 175 -1.19 4.72 34.41
CA PRO A 175 -1.08 3.28 34.27
C PRO A 175 0.17 2.85 35.04
N ALA A 176 0.03 1.84 35.89
CA ALA A 176 1.17 1.11 36.42
C ALA A 176 2.04 0.66 35.24
N ALA A 177 3.34 0.94 35.34
CA ALA A 177 4.36 0.49 34.39
C ALA A 177 4.18 -1.01 34.14
N SER A 178 3.59 -1.35 32.99
CA SER A 178 3.29 -2.72 32.62
C SER A 178 3.66 -2.90 31.15
N GLN A 179 4.26 -4.06 30.90
CA GLN A 179 4.99 -4.49 29.71
C GLN A 179 4.09 -4.60 28.46
N HIS A 180 3.50 -3.48 28.01
CA HIS A 180 2.49 -3.48 26.94
C HIS A 180 3.03 -3.20 25.53
N GLN A 181 4.30 -2.77 25.38
CA GLN A 181 4.89 -2.51 24.06
C GLN A 181 5.20 -3.76 23.23
N ASN A 182 5.11 -4.97 23.80
CA ASN A 182 5.48 -6.20 23.09
C ASN A 182 4.28 -7.07 22.67
N LYS A 183 3.04 -6.71 23.05
CA LYS A 183 1.84 -7.48 22.68
C LYS A 183 1.08 -6.92 21.48
N GLN A 184 1.15 -5.62 21.22
CA GLN A 184 0.45 -5.00 20.09
C GLN A 184 1.09 -5.31 18.73
N HIS A 185 2.43 -5.37 18.66
CA HIS A 185 3.13 -5.79 17.44
C HIS A 185 2.67 -7.18 16.97
N GLY A 186 2.45 -8.13 17.90
CA GLY A 186 1.97 -9.48 17.57
C GLY A 186 0.58 -9.54 16.90
N CYS A 187 -0.31 -8.59 17.18
CA CYS A 187 -1.63 -8.52 16.54
C CYS A 187 -1.55 -7.92 15.12
N LEU A 188 -0.69 -6.93 14.86
CA LEU A 188 -0.46 -6.41 13.50
C LEU A 188 0.12 -7.50 12.58
N PHE A 189 1.02 -8.36 13.09
CA PHE A 189 1.55 -9.50 12.34
C PHE A 189 0.45 -10.48 11.88
N LEU A 190 -0.63 -10.65 12.64
CA LEU A 190 -1.71 -11.61 12.32
C LEU A 190 -2.69 -11.08 11.26
N CYS A 191 -2.87 -9.76 11.15
CA CYS A 191 -3.77 -9.18 10.14
C CYS A 191 -3.21 -9.27 8.71
N ASP A 192 -1.88 -9.19 8.57
CA ASP A 192 -1.20 -9.19 7.28
C ASP A 192 -0.56 -10.56 6.92
N ASN A 193 -0.56 -11.57 7.82
CA ASN A 193 0.07 -12.88 7.55
C ASN A 193 -0.73 -14.13 7.97
N ALA A 194 -1.06 -14.96 6.97
CA ALA A 194 -0.91 -16.42 7.04
C ALA A 194 -0.91 -17.07 5.64
N HIS A 195 -1.70 -16.54 4.70
CA HIS A 195 -1.89 -17.20 3.40
C HIS A 195 -0.86 -16.83 2.32
N TYR A 196 -0.26 -15.63 2.38
CA TYR A 196 0.55 -15.13 1.25
C TYR A 196 2.01 -15.56 1.28
N ILE A 197 2.68 -15.59 2.44
CA ILE A 197 4.04 -16.14 2.55
C ILE A 197 4.08 -17.60 2.06
N ALA A 198 2.99 -18.36 2.20
CA ALA A 198 2.84 -19.70 1.63
C ALA A 198 2.71 -19.69 0.09
N ALA A 199 1.99 -18.73 -0.49
CA ALA A 199 1.76 -18.65 -1.94
C ALA A 199 3.01 -18.26 -2.76
N ILE A 200 3.90 -17.45 -2.19
CA ILE A 200 5.22 -17.11 -2.80
C ILE A 200 6.29 -18.17 -2.54
N SER A 201 6.06 -19.12 -1.62
CA SER A 201 7.01 -20.20 -1.29
C SER A 201 6.67 -21.55 -1.94
N HIS A 202 5.58 -21.66 -2.70
CA HIS A 202 5.21 -22.88 -3.42
C HIS A 202 5.48 -22.77 -4.93
N PRO A 203 6.08 -23.80 -5.56
CA PRO A 203 6.20 -23.87 -7.00
C PRO A 203 4.83 -24.20 -7.61
N ARG A 204 4.29 -23.25 -8.36
CA ARG A 204 3.03 -23.21 -9.13
C ARG A 204 1.74 -23.04 -8.31
N PRO A 205 1.20 -21.80 -8.23
CA PRO A 205 -0.18 -21.56 -7.83
C PRO A 205 -1.17 -22.27 -8.77
N SER A 206 -2.26 -22.80 -8.25
CA SER A 206 -3.29 -23.55 -8.98
C SER A 206 -4.05 -22.76 -10.07
N TRP A 207 -3.80 -21.45 -10.18
CA TRP A 207 -4.38 -20.58 -11.20
C TRP A 207 -3.56 -20.55 -12.50
N CYS A 208 -2.43 -21.27 -12.56
CA CYS A 208 -1.64 -21.51 -13.76
C CYS A 208 -1.99 -22.82 -14.48
N GLN A 209 -3.16 -23.42 -14.19
CA GLN A 209 -3.71 -24.57 -14.93
C GLN A 209 -4.85 -24.15 -15.85
#